data_AF-A0A6A6H8M8-F1
#
_entry.id   AF-A0A6A6H8M8-F1
#
_cell.length_a   1.000
_cell.length_b   1.000
_cell.length_c   1.000
_cell.angle_alpha   90.00
_cell.angle_beta   90.00
_cell.angle_gamma   90.00
#
_symmetry.space_group_name_H-M   'P 1'
#
loop_
_entity.id
_entity.type
_entity.pdbx_description
1 polymer ?
#
loop_
_entity_poly.entity_id
_entity_poly.type
_entity_poly.pdbx_seq_one_letter_code
_entity_poly.pdbx_strand_id
1 'polypeptide(L)' 'MGLIASALAFLETAEVVNYAEAARIFNVDRTILSRRHRGVIRGKEQFIQESKLLMLKQ' A
#
# COMPACT_ATOMS: atom_id res chain seq x y z
N MET A 1 -3.79 17.20 2.97
CA MET A 1 -3.28 15.82 2.79
C MET A 1 -2.81 15.32 4.15
N GLY A 2 -3.23 14.13 4.59
CA GLY A 2 -2.90 13.62 5.93
C GLY A 2 -1.54 12.89 5.95
N LEU A 3 -0.85 12.93 7.09
CA LEU A 3 0.49 12.32 7.29
C LEU A 3 0.55 10.83 6.90
N ILE A 4 -0.54 10.09 7.17
CA ILE A 4 -0.67 8.68 6.78
C ILE A 4 -0.68 8.51 5.26
N ALA A 5 -1.32 9.40 4.51
CA ALA A 5 -1.37 9.31 3.05
C ALA A 5 0.01 9.56 2.44
N SER A 6 0.75 10.54 2.96
CA SER A 6 2.13 10.81 2.54
C SER A 6 3.06 9.64 2.87
N ALA A 7 2.90 9.02 4.04
CA ALA A 7 3.66 7.83 4.42
C ALA A 7 3.37 6.61 3.52
N LEU A 8 2.11 6.44 3.10
CA LEU A 8 1.74 5.38 2.15
C LEU A 8 2.35 5.63 0.77
N ALA A 9 2.28 6.87 0.27
CA ALA A 9 2.88 7.23 -1.02
C ALA A 9 4.41 7.01 -1.03
N PHE A 10 5.08 7.34 0.08
CA PHE A 10 6.51 7.08 0.25
C PHE A 10 6.84 5.57 0.15
N LEU A 11 6.03 4.72 0.76
CA LEU A 11 6.20 3.27 0.69
C LEU A 11 5.91 2.70 -0.70
N GLU A 12 4.96 3.28 -1.45
CA GLU A 12 4.65 2.87 -2.82
C GLU A 12 5.80 3.19 -3.81
N THR A 13 6.59 4.24 -3.53
CA THR A 13 7.76 4.60 -4.36
C THR A 13 9.06 3.91 -3.94
N ALA A 14 9.09 3.27 -2.78
CA ALA A 14 10.30 2.64 -2.25
C ALA A 14 10.52 1.26 -2.89
N GLU A 15 11.75 1.00 -3.36
CA GLU A 15 12.15 -0.32 -3.88
C GLU A 15 12.03 -1.40 -2.80
N VAL A 16 12.34 -1.06 -1.55
CA VAL A 16 12.20 -1.93 -0.38
C VAL A 16 11.30 -1.26 0.66
N VAL A 17 10.21 -1.93 1.01
CA VAL A 17 9.21 -1.41 1.95
C VAL A 17 9.74 -1.40 3.38
N ASN A 18 10.03 -0.21 3.91
CA ASN A 18 10.47 -0.01 5.30
C ASN A 18 9.45 0.78 6.14
N TYR A 19 8.56 0.05 6.81
CA TYR A 19 7.51 0.65 7.64
C TYR A 19 8.04 1.43 8.85
N ALA A 20 9.18 1.03 9.43
CA ALA A 20 9.73 1.70 10.59
C ALA A 20 10.30 3.08 10.22
N GLU A 21 10.94 3.15 9.06
CA GLU A 21 11.46 4.40 8.51
C GLU A 21 10.36 5.36 8.11
N ALA A 22 9.35 4.90 7.36
CA ALA A 22 8.21 5.73 7.00
C ALA A 22 7.45 6.23 8.25
N ALA A 23 7.24 5.36 9.25
CA ALA A 23 6.60 5.75 10.51
C ALA A 23 7.37 6.87 11.23
N ARG A 24 8.70 6.79 11.25
CA ARG A 24 9.59 7.80 11.83
C ARG A 24 9.58 9.11 11.05
N ILE A 25 9.68 9.07 9.72
CA ILE A 25 9.72 10.28 8.86
C ILE A 25 8.42 11.07 8.98
N PHE A 26 7.28 10.38 8.93
CA PHE A 26 5.96 11.03 8.89
C PHE A 26 5.29 11.15 10.27
N ASN A 27 5.97 10.73 11.34
CA ASN A 27 5.44 10.69 12.71
C ASN A 27 4.06 10.02 12.80
N VAL A 28 3.96 8.81 12.24
CA VAL A 28 2.72 8.01 12.24
C VAL A 28 2.93 6.66 12.89
N ASP A 29 1.85 6.07 13.38
CA ASP A 29 1.89 4.73 13.95
C ASP A 29 2.23 3.68 12.86
N ARG A 30 3.30 2.92 13.12
CA ARG A 30 3.81 1.87 12.22
C ARG A 30 2.77 0.78 11.98
N THR A 31 2.00 0.41 12.99
CA THR A 31 0.99 -0.66 12.90
C THR A 31 -0.16 -0.22 12.00
N ILE A 32 -0.66 1.01 12.17
CA ILE A 32 -1.68 1.60 11.32
C ILE A 32 -1.18 1.69 9.87
N LEU A 33 0.06 2.16 9.68
CA LEU A 33 0.68 2.29 8.37
C LEU A 33 0.80 0.93 7.66
N SER A 34 1.32 -0.09 8.35
CA SER A 34 1.44 -1.45 7.80
C SER A 34 0.08 -2.06 7.47
N ARG A 35 -0.94 -1.88 8.33
CA ARG A 35 -2.29 -2.43 8.08
C ARG A 35 -2.90 -1.80 6.83
N ARG A 36 -2.81 -0.48 6.70
CA ARG A 36 -3.36 0.25 5.55
C ARG A 36 -2.62 -0.08 4.26
N HIS A 37 -1.30 -0.10 4.27
CA HIS A 37 -0.49 -0.42 3.10
C HIS A 37 -0.80 -1.82 2.55
N ARG A 38 -0.84 -2.84 3.43
CA ARG A 38 -1.18 -4.21 3.02
C ARG A 38 -2.62 -4.36 2.55
N GLY A 39 -3.56 -3.66 3.18
CA GLY A 39 -4.96 -3.64 2.74
C GLY A 39 -5.12 -3.08 1.32
N VAL A 40 -4.40 -2.00 1.01
CA VAL A 40 -4.37 -1.39 -0.33
C VAL A 40 -3.76 -2.34 -1.36
N ILE A 41 -2.62 -2.97 -1.06
CA ILE A 41 -1.96 -3.93 -1.96
C ILE A 41 -2.87 -5.11 -2.26
N ARG A 42 -3.47 -5.72 -1.23
CA ARG A 42 -4.37 -6.86 -1.39
C ARG A 42 -5.56 -6.53 -2.28
N GLY A 43 -6.14 -5.33 -2.15
CA GLY A 43 -7.20 -4.87 -3.03
C GLY A 43 -6.73 -4.69 -4.49
N LYS A 44 -5.54 -4.12 -4.71
CA LYS A 44 -4.95 -3.96 -6.04
C LYS A 44 -4.66 -5.32 -6.69
N GLU A 45 -4.09 -6.27 -5.96
CA GLU A 45 -3.80 -7.62 -6.46
C GLU A 45 -5.08 -8.40 -6.81
N GLN A 46 -6.10 -8.31 -5.95
CA GLN A 46 -7.41 -8.94 -6.21
C GLN A 46 -8.08 -8.35 -7.46
N PHE A 47 -8.07 -7.02 -7.61
CA PHE A 47 -8.62 -6.36 -8.80
C PHE A 47 -7.90 -6.77 -10.09
N ILE A 48 -6.57 -6.90 -10.07
CA ILE A 48 -5.78 -7.35 -11.23
C ILE A 48 -6.12 -8.81 -11.59
N GLN A 49 -6.25 -9.68 -10.58
CA GLN A 49 -6.61 -11.09 -10.78
C GLN A 49 -8.03 -11.24 -11.38
N GLU A 50 -9.00 -10.50 -10.84
CA GLU A 50 -10.39 -10.49 -11.33
C GLU A 50 -10.47 -9.94 -12.76
N SER A 51 -9.75 -8.87 -13.07
CA SER A 51 -9.72 -8.27 -14.41
C SER A 51 -9.13 -9.23 -15.46
N LYS A 52 -8.05 -9.95 -15.11
CA LYS A 52 -7.46 -10.98 -15.97
C LYS A 52 -8.43 -12.14 -16.24
N LEU A 53 -9.16 -12.58 -15.21
CA LEU A 53 -10.15 -13.65 -15.34
C LEU A 53 -11.32 -13.24 -16.26
N LEU A 54 -11.73 -11.98 -16.21
CA LEU A 54 -12.77 -11.44 -17.09
C LEU A 54 -12.33 -11.37 -18.56
N MET A 55 -11.06 -11.03 -18.81
CA MET A 55 -10.51 -10.96 -20.18
C MET A 55 -10.30 -12.34 -20.83
N LEU A 56 -10.10 -13.41 -20.03
CA LEU A 56 -9.95 -14.78 -20.53
C LEU A 56 -11.26 -15.47 -20.92
N LYS A 57 -12.41 -14.84 -20.65
CA LYS A 57 -13.75 -15.39 -20.94
C LYS A 57 -14.43 -14.78 -22.18
N GLN A 58 -13.77 -13.87 -22.91
CA GLN A 58 -14.21 -13.39 -24.22
C GLN A 58 -13.54 -14.18 -25.33
#